data_AF-A0AAF0KDF2-F1
#
_entry.id   AF-A0AAF0KDF2-F1
#
_cell.length_a   1.000
_cell.length_b   1.000
_cell.length_c   1.000
_cell.angle_alpha   90.00
_cell.angle_beta   90.00
_cell.angle_gamma   90.00
#
_symmetry.space_group_name_H-M   'P 1'
#
loop_
_entity.id
_entity.type
_entity.pdbx_description
1 polymer ?
#
loop_
_entity_poly.entity_id
_entity_poly.type
_entity_poly.pdbx_seq_one_letter_code
_entity_poly.pdbx_strand_id
1 'polypeptide(L)' 'MTSTAHNTRKVRRPSLRIRDVNATLEALKKNGMTPTALDTLPNGTLRWHFTSPAESDDSELDRELAEFDKKNGYS' A
#
# COMPACT_ATOMS: atom_id res chain seq x y z
N MET A 1 -48.28 10.59 10.63
CA MET A 1 -46.80 10.62 10.66
C MET A 1 -46.30 9.21 10.40
N THR A 2 -45.83 8.89 9.20
CA THR A 2 -45.36 7.55 8.83
C THR A 2 -43.84 7.56 8.67
N SER A 3 -43.15 6.99 9.65
CA SER A 3 -41.68 6.84 9.65
C SER A 3 -41.29 5.75 8.65
N THR A 4 -40.73 6.15 7.51
CA THR A 4 -40.14 5.24 6.51
C THR A 4 -38.80 4.72 7.02
N ALA A 5 -38.83 3.55 7.67
CA ALA A 5 -37.63 2.83 8.08
C ALA A 5 -36.76 2.55 6.85
N HIS A 6 -35.65 3.28 6.73
CA HIS A 6 -34.63 3.03 5.73
C HIS A 6 -33.93 1.72 6.08
N ASN A 7 -34.31 0.64 5.39
CA ASN A 7 -33.61 -0.62 5.45
C ASN A 7 -32.25 -0.46 4.77
N THR A 8 -31.27 0.10 5.49
CA THR A 8 -29.87 0.13 5.08
C THR A 8 -29.34 -1.29 5.17
N ARG A 9 -29.62 -2.11 4.15
CA ARG A 9 -28.89 -3.37 3.94
C ARG A 9 -27.42 -3.03 4.01
N LYS A 10 -26.72 -3.50 5.05
CA LYS A 10 -25.27 -3.42 5.14
C LYS A 10 -24.72 -4.14 3.92
N VAL A 11 -24.28 -3.38 2.92
CA VAL A 11 -23.62 -3.92 1.73
C VAL A 11 -22.39 -4.64 2.26
N ARG A 12 -22.40 -5.97 2.15
CA ARG A 12 -21.26 -6.78 2.53
C ARG A 12 -20.10 -6.31 1.67
N ARG A 13 -19.01 -5.87 2.31
CA ARG A 13 -17.79 -5.49 1.61
C ARG A 13 -17.39 -6.67 0.72
N PRO A 14 -17.20 -6.48 -0.59
CA PRO A 14 -16.67 -7.52 -1.44
C PRO A 14 -15.38 -8.05 -0.82
N SER A 15 -15.39 -9.30 -0.37
CA SER A 15 -14.18 -9.94 0.13
C SER A 15 -13.27 -10.17 -1.07
N LEU A 16 -12.09 -9.56 -1.03
CA LEU A 16 -11.02 -9.89 -1.97
C LEU A 16 -10.78 -11.40 -1.91
N ARG A 17 -10.94 -12.10 -3.03
CA ARG A 17 -10.59 -13.52 -3.10
C ARG A 17 -9.16 -13.63 -3.62
N ILE A 18 -8.36 -14.48 -2.98
CA ILE A 18 -6.97 -14.74 -3.37
C ILE A 18 -6.85 -15.10 -4.86
N ARG A 19 -7.82 -15.86 -5.39
CA ARG A 19 -7.86 -16.21 -6.81
C ARG A 19 -7.91 -15.00 -7.76
N ASP A 20 -8.61 -13.93 -7.36
CA ASP A 20 -8.80 -12.74 -8.20
C ASP A 20 -7.50 -11.91 -8.19
N VAL A 21 -6.78 -11.90 -7.06
CA VAL A 21 -5.43 -11.31 -6.94
C VAL A 21 -4.45 -12.04 -7.83
N ASN A 22 -4.41 -13.37 -7.77
CA ASN A 22 -3.48 -14.19 -8.56
C ASN A 22 -3.75 -14.04 -10.06
N ALA A 23 -5.01 -14.06 -10.49
CA ALA A 23 -5.36 -13.83 -11.89
C ALA A 23 -4.89 -12.45 -12.37
N THR A 24 -5.00 -11.43 -11.53
CA THR A 24 -4.52 -10.07 -11.85
C THR A 24 -3.00 -10.03 -11.93
N LEU A 25 -2.28 -10.70 -11.02
CA LEU A 25 -0.82 -10.82 -11.07
C LEU A 25 -0.34 -11.50 -12.35
N GLU A 26 -1.00 -12.58 -12.77
CA GLU A 26 -0.66 -13.27 -14.02
C GLU A 26 -0.90 -12.39 -15.25
N ALA A 27 -1.99 -11.63 -15.28
CA ALA A 27 -2.28 -10.70 -16.36
C ALA A 27 -1.25 -9.55 -16.42
N LEU A 28 -0.89 -8.98 -15.28
CA LEU A 28 0.14 -7.94 -15.19
C LEU A 28 1.50 -8.46 -15.68
N LYS A 29 1.89 -9.67 -15.24
CA LYS A 29 3.15 -10.31 -15.66
C LYS A 29 3.19 -10.57 -17.17
N LYS A 30 2.07 -10.99 -17.78
CA LYS A 30 1.95 -11.15 -19.24
C LYS A 30 2.15 -9.83 -20.00
N ASN A 31 1.80 -8.71 -19.39
CA ASN A 31 2.01 -7.37 -19.93
C ASN A 31 3.37 -6.76 -19.56
N GLY A 32 4.29 -7.54 -18.98
CA GLY A 32 5.62 -7.08 -18.59
C GLY A 32 5.63 -6.19 -17.33
N MET A 33 4.53 -6.12 -16.59
CA MET A 33 4.42 -5.34 -15.36
C MET A 33 4.55 -6.25 -14.14
N THR A 34 5.44 -5.90 -13.22
CA THR A 34 5.62 -6.62 -11.95
C THR A 34 5.24 -5.68 -10.81
N PRO A 35 4.03 -5.80 -10.23
CA PRO A 35 3.68 -5.00 -9.07
C PRO A 35 4.53 -5.41 -7.86
N THR A 36 4.85 -4.44 -7.01
CA THR A 36 5.73 -4.57 -5.85
C THR A 36 4.95 -4.59 -4.54
N ALA A 37 3.78 -3.94 -4.50
CA ALA A 37 2.88 -3.94 -3.35
C ALA A 37 1.41 -3.81 -3.77
N LEU A 38 0.52 -4.16 -2.84
CA LEU A 38 -0.93 -4.07 -3.00
C LEU A 38 -1.56 -3.55 -1.71
N ASP A 39 -2.19 -2.38 -1.77
CA ASP A 39 -2.91 -1.79 -0.63
C ASP A 39 -4.42 -1.89 -0.82
N THR A 40 -5.14 -2.01 0.31
CA THR A 40 -6.61 -1.89 0.34
C THR A 40 -6.99 -0.59 1.05
N LEU A 41 -7.62 0.32 0.30
CA LEU A 41 -8.07 1.61 0.83
C LEU A 41 -9.35 1.47 1.69
N PRO A 42 -9.67 2.47 2.54
CA PRO A 42 -10.85 2.43 3.42
C PRO A 42 -12.19 2.31 2.67
N ASN A 43 -12.23 2.75 1.40
CA ASN A 43 -13.38 2.62 0.50
C ASN A 43 -13.48 1.25 -0.19
N GLY A 44 -12.53 0.34 0.06
CA GLY A 44 -12.45 -0.98 -0.58
C GLY A 44 -11.76 -0.99 -1.95
N THR A 45 -11.24 0.14 -2.41
CA THR A 45 -10.42 0.20 -3.64
C THR A 45 -9.06 -0.45 -3.41
N LEU A 46 -8.62 -1.23 -4.38
CA LEU A 46 -7.29 -1.83 -4.41
C LEU A 46 -6.33 -0.91 -5.14
N ARG A 47 -5.16 -0.67 -4.56
CA ARG A 47 -4.09 0.13 -5.15
C ARG A 47 -2.87 -0.75 -5.38
N TRP A 48 -2.54 -0.96 -6.64
CA TRP A 48 -1.31 -1.64 -7.05
C TRP A 48 -0.16 -0.64 -7.13
N HIS A 49 0.98 -1.01 -6.56
CA HIS A 49 2.22 -0.26 -6.67
C HIS A 49 3.16 -0.98 -7.62
N PHE A 50 3.83 -0.21 -8.47
CA PHE A 50 4.78 -0.72 -9.46
C PHE A 50 6.19 -0.14 -9.26
N THR A 51 6.32 0.85 -8.38
CA THR A 51 7.61 1.40 -7.99
C THR A 51 8.30 0.40 -7.08
N SER A 52 9.56 0.08 -7.35
CA SER A 52 10.39 -0.66 -6.41
C SER A 52 10.34 0.01 -5.04
N PRO A 53 10.28 -0.75 -3.93
CA PRO A 53 10.51 -0.18 -2.61
C PRO A 53 11.81 0.63 -2.65
N ALA A 54 11.84 1.78 -1.97
CA ALA A 54 13.10 2.47 -1.76
C ALA A 54 14.09 1.46 -1.17
N GLU A 55 15.31 1.38 -1.72
CA GLU A 55 16.37 0.65 -1.05
C GLU A 55 16.47 1.22 0.37
N SER A 56 16.51 0.33 1.37
CA SER A 56 16.65 0.74 2.75
C SER A 56 18.03 1.37 2.90
N ASP A 57 18.11 2.69 2.76
CA ASP A 57 19.32 3.50 2.97
C ASP A 57 19.63 3.68 4.46
N ASP A 58 19.27 2.71 5.31
CA ASP A 58 19.55 2.74 6.75
C ASP A 58 21.05 2.97 6.99
N SER A 59 21.92 2.46 6.11
CA SER A 59 23.37 2.69 6.17
C SER A 59 23.81 4.09 5.75
N GLU A 60 23.09 4.75 4.83
CA GLU A 60 23.39 6.11 4.40
C GLU A 60 22.86 7.12 5.44
N LEU A 61 21.65 6.89 5.95
CA LEU A 61 21.05 7.66 7.05
C LEU A 61 21.92 7.64 8.32
N ASP A 62 22.40 6.46 8.74
CA ASP A 62 23.27 6.34 9.91
C ASP A 62 24.62 7.08 9.70
N ARG A 63 25.13 7.06 8.47
CA ARG A 63 26.36 7.77 8.11
C ARG A 63 26.14 9.29 8.12
N GLU A 64 25.07 9.79 7.51
CA GLU A 64 24.73 11.21 7.50
C GLU A 64 24.52 11.75 8.92
N LEU A 65 23.88 10.95 9.79
CA LEU A 65 23.67 11.32 11.19
C LEU A 65 25.00 11.39 11.97
N ALA A 66 25.90 10.42 11.78
CA ALA A 66 27.22 10.43 12.40
C ALA A 66 28.08 11.61 11.91
N GLU A 67 28.00 11.95 10.62
CA GLU A 67 28.67 13.12 10.05
C GLU A 67 28.08 14.44 10.57
N PHE A 68 26.77 14.49 10.79
CA PHE A 68 26.08 15.64 11.38
C PHE A 68 26.49 15.86 12.85
N ASP A 69 26.49 14.81 13.68
CA ASP A 69 26.92 14.86 15.08
C ASP A 69 28.38 15.29 15.21
N LYS A 70 29.25 14.79 14.31
CA LYS A 70 30.66 15.18 14.26
C LYS A 70 30.86 16.64 13.86
N LYS A 71 29.99 17.20 13.01
CA LYS A 71 30.09 18.57 12.49
C LYS A 71 29.45 19.61 13.40
N ASN A 72 28.36 19.25 14.06
CA ASN A 72 27.54 20.18 14.84
C ASN A 72 27.60 19.92 16.34
N GLY A 73 28.58 19.13 16.81
CA GLY A 73 28.80 18.76 18.20
C GLY A 73 28.46 19.88 19.17
N TYR A 74 27.22 19.88 19.65
CA TYR A 74 26.79 20.69 20.77
C TYR A 74 27.45 20.05 21.99
N SER A 75 28.57 20.66 22.39
CA SER A 75 29.16 20.46 23.72
C SER A 75 28.28 21.06 24.81
#